data_AF-A0A1F0MQ65-F1
#
_entry.id   AF-A0A1F0MQ65-F1
#
_cell.length_a   1.000
_cell.length_b   1.000
_cell.length_c   1.000
_cell.angle_alpha   90.00
_cell.angle_beta   90.00
_cell.angle_gamma   90.00
#
_symmetry.space_group_name_H-M   'P 1'
#
loop_
_entity.id
_entity.type
_entity.pdbx_description
1 polymer ?
#
loop_
_entity_poly.entity_id
_entity_poly.type
_entity_poly.pdbx_seq_one_letter_code
_entity_poly.pdbx_strand_id
1 'polypeptide(L)'
;MPADIRSRTTPIPTPLAVRAAGAAGVAGSVAIMASAAPIAVRAGLALVCIAVALGVTFAHPYRREMREYAARKGVSTVASISMLVPLILWWLLLMLAPLMLWPAWGALVAFVGLFALAWLLFPHVDGSRRLAYA
;
A
#
# COMPACT_ATOMS: atom_id res chain seq x y z
N MET A 1 -23.05 17.93 -2.89
CA MET A 1 -21.86 18.68 -3.34
C MET A 1 -20.66 17.74 -3.51
N PRO A 2 -20.45 17.11 -4.69
CA PRO A 2 -19.29 16.22 -4.91
C PRO A 2 -18.06 16.91 -5.53
N ALA A 3 -18.17 18.17 -5.97
CA ALA A 3 -17.06 18.91 -6.58
C ALA A 3 -15.94 19.27 -5.57
N ASP A 4 -16.30 19.43 -4.30
CA ASP A 4 -15.41 19.95 -3.26
C ASP A 4 -14.49 18.89 -2.61
N ILE A 5 -14.68 17.62 -2.97
CA ILE A 5 -13.89 16.49 -2.44
C ILE A 5 -12.57 16.33 -3.23
N ARG A 6 -12.58 16.68 -4.51
CA ARG A 6 -11.41 16.61 -5.41
C ARG A 6 -10.51 17.85 -5.32
N SER A 7 -11.04 18.99 -4.89
CA SER A 7 -10.33 20.27 -4.77
C SER A 7 -9.37 20.32 -3.58
N ARG A 8 -9.58 19.51 -2.54
CA ARG A 8 -8.73 19.56 -1.34
C ARG A 8 -7.33 19.00 -1.61
N THR A 9 -6.35 19.88 -1.49
CA THR A 9 -4.92 19.56 -1.58
C THR A 9 -4.50 18.78 -0.34
N THR A 10 -3.76 17.69 -0.54
CA THR A 10 -3.14 16.96 0.58
C THR A 10 -2.02 17.82 1.18
N PRO A 11 -2.12 18.22 2.47
CA PRO A 11 -1.15 19.11 3.09
C PRO A 11 0.26 18.50 3.13
N ILE A 12 0.33 17.19 3.37
CA ILE A 12 1.57 16.41 3.40
C ILE A 12 1.40 15.28 2.38
N PRO A 13 1.88 15.43 1.14
CA PRO A 13 1.80 14.37 0.15
C PRO A 13 2.74 13.21 0.52
N THR A 14 2.32 11.97 0.24
CA THR A 14 3.21 10.82 0.42
C THR A 14 4.47 10.99 -0.43
N PRO A 15 5.68 10.88 0.16
CA PRO A 15 6.92 10.92 -0.61
C PRO A 15 6.91 9.88 -1.72
N LEU A 16 7.33 10.25 -2.93
CA LEU A 16 7.27 9.37 -4.10
C LEU A 16 8.03 8.06 -3.88
N ALA A 17 9.19 8.12 -3.22
CA ALA A 17 9.98 6.94 -2.89
C ALA A 17 9.23 5.96 -1.97
N VAL A 18 8.57 6.49 -0.92
CA VAL A 18 7.76 5.68 0.00
C VAL A 18 6.58 5.06 -0.71
N ARG A 19 5.89 5.85 -1.54
CA ARG A 19 4.75 5.39 -2.34
C ARG A 19 5.15 4.30 -3.33
N ALA A 20 6.28 4.47 -4.01
CA ALA A 20 6.83 3.49 -4.95
C ALA A 20 7.21 2.18 -4.23
N ALA A 21 8.00 2.29 -3.16
CA ALA A 21 8.46 1.14 -2.41
C ALA A 21 7.30 0.37 -1.77
N GLY A 22 6.33 1.07 -1.18
CA GLY A 22 5.15 0.45 -0.60
C GLY A 22 4.25 -0.21 -1.64
N ALA A 23 3.98 0.45 -2.77
CA ALA A 23 3.21 -0.13 -3.86
C ALA A 23 3.92 -1.34 -4.48
N ALA A 24 5.24 -1.26 -4.68
CA ALA A 24 6.06 -2.37 -5.18
C ALA A 24 6.09 -3.54 -4.20
N GLY A 25 6.19 -3.30 -2.89
CA GLY A 25 6.17 -4.38 -1.90
C GLY A 25 4.81 -5.08 -1.82
N VAL A 26 3.71 -4.33 -1.87
CA VAL A 26 2.37 -4.93 -1.89
C VAL A 26 2.16 -5.75 -3.18
N ALA A 27 2.39 -5.16 -4.35
CA ALA A 27 2.23 -5.85 -5.62
C ALA A 27 3.18 -7.05 -5.79
N GLY A 28 4.43 -6.87 -5.36
CA GLY A 28 5.47 -7.90 -5.38
C GLY A 28 5.09 -9.11 -4.54
N SER A 29 4.59 -8.88 -3.32
CA SER A 29 4.22 -9.98 -2.41
C SER A 29 3.18 -10.93 -3.03
N VAL A 30 2.18 -10.37 -3.70
CA VAL A 30 1.12 -11.14 -4.38
C VAL A 30 1.63 -11.78 -5.66
N ALA A 31 2.33 -11.04 -6.52
CA ALA A 31 2.85 -11.56 -7.78
C ALA A 31 3.85 -12.72 -7.57
N ILE A 32 4.71 -12.61 -6.56
CA ILE A 32 5.65 -13.66 -6.17
C ILE A 32 4.88 -14.90 -5.68
N MET A 33 3.86 -14.73 -4.83
CA MET A 33 3.02 -15.86 -4.39
C MET A 33 2.29 -16.53 -5.54
N ALA A 34 1.82 -15.74 -6.52
CA ALA A 34 1.11 -16.22 -7.69
C ALA A 34 1.99 -16.94 -8.70
N SER A 35 3.31 -16.72 -8.67
CA SER A 35 4.25 -17.35 -9.60
C SER A 35 4.34 -18.87 -9.42
N ALA A 36 4.90 -19.57 -10.41
CA ALA A 36 5.13 -21.02 -10.37
C ALA A 36 6.44 -21.44 -9.64
N ALA A 37 7.16 -20.52 -8.97
CA ALA A 37 8.43 -20.81 -8.29
C ALA A 37 8.31 -21.85 -7.14
N PRO A 38 9.39 -22.35 -6.52
CA PRO A 38 9.25 -23.21 -5.33
C PRO A 38 8.60 -22.47 -4.15
N ILE A 39 7.73 -23.13 -3.38
CA ILE A 39 6.94 -22.49 -2.31
C ILE A 39 7.79 -21.78 -1.26
N ALA A 40 8.93 -22.37 -0.86
CA ALA A 40 9.85 -21.75 0.09
C ALA A 40 10.44 -20.43 -0.43
N VAL A 41 10.78 -20.39 -1.72
CA VAL A 41 11.30 -19.18 -2.39
C VAL A 41 10.21 -18.13 -2.47
N ARG A 42 8.99 -18.52 -2.84
CA ARG A 42 7.83 -17.63 -2.88
C ARG A 42 7.61 -16.98 -1.52
N ALA A 43 7.39 -17.80 -0.49
CA ALA A 43 7.09 -17.35 0.88
C ALA A 43 8.18 -16.39 1.39
N GLY A 44 9.45 -16.76 1.25
CA GLY A 44 10.57 -15.92 1.66
C GLY A 44 10.58 -14.55 0.98
N LEU A 45 10.48 -14.53 -0.36
CA LEU A 45 10.51 -13.28 -1.12
C LEU A 45 9.28 -12.39 -0.85
N ALA A 46 8.09 -12.96 -0.70
CA ALA A 46 6.92 -12.16 -0.37
C ALA A 46 6.97 -11.56 1.03
N LEU A 47 7.52 -12.30 2.01
CA LEU A 47 7.75 -11.75 3.35
C LEU A 47 8.74 -10.58 3.31
N VAL A 48 9.80 -10.67 2.51
CA VAL A 48 10.72 -9.55 2.28
C VAL A 48 9.99 -8.36 1.67
N CYS A 49 9.14 -8.57 0.66
CA CYS A 49 8.35 -7.50 0.06
C CYS A 49 7.42 -6.81 1.08
N ILE A 50 6.77 -7.58 1.95
CA ILE A 50 5.91 -7.05 3.02
C ILE A 50 6.75 -6.26 4.03
N ALA A 51 7.89 -6.81 4.47
CA ALA A 51 8.78 -6.16 5.42
C ALA A 51 9.30 -4.83 4.88
N VAL A 52 9.67 -4.76 3.59
CA VAL A 52 10.09 -3.52 2.92
C VAL A 52 8.94 -2.52 2.86
N ALA A 53 7.73 -2.94 2.45
CA ALA A 53 6.59 -2.04 2.38
C ALA A 53 6.26 -1.43 3.75
N LEU A 54 6.23 -2.24 4.80
CA LEU A 54 5.99 -1.78 6.17
C LEU A 54 7.14 -0.90 6.67
N GLY A 55 8.39 -1.35 6.51
CA GLY A 55 9.58 -0.66 6.98
C GLY A 55 9.70 0.74 6.37
N VAL A 56 9.58 0.86 5.06
CA VAL A 56 9.68 2.16 4.38
C VAL A 56 8.52 3.08 4.76
N THR A 57 7.31 2.55 4.96
CA THR A 57 6.14 3.36 5.33
C THR A 57 6.23 3.86 6.78
N PHE A 58 6.64 3.01 7.72
CA PHE A 58 6.65 3.35 9.14
C PHE A 58 7.92 4.02 9.63
N ALA A 59 9.08 3.73 9.03
CA ALA A 59 10.37 4.31 9.45
C ALA A 59 10.63 5.70 8.83
N HIS A 60 9.95 6.05 7.75
CA HIS A 60 10.24 7.31 7.05
C HIS A 60 9.78 8.54 7.85
N PRO A 61 10.59 9.62 7.93
CA PRO A 61 10.34 10.79 8.80
C PRO A 61 8.99 11.48 8.56
N TYR A 62 8.45 11.40 7.33
CA TYR A 62 7.12 11.95 7.00
C TYR A 62 6.01 11.45 7.94
N ARG A 63 6.13 10.23 8.49
CA ARG A 63 5.16 9.71 9.45
C ARG A 63 5.13 10.53 10.74
N ARG A 64 6.25 11.11 11.15
CA ARG A 64 6.31 12.03 12.30
C ARG A 64 5.62 13.34 11.97
N GLU A 65 5.89 13.91 10.79
CA GLU A 65 5.24 15.14 10.32
C GLU A 65 3.72 15.01 10.24
N MET A 66 3.22 13.87 9.75
CA MET A 66 1.78 13.59 9.73
C MET A 66 1.16 13.55 11.14
N ARG A 67 1.85 12.95 12.13
CA ARG A 67 1.39 12.92 13.52
C ARG A 67 1.39 14.31 14.15
N GLU A 68 2.43 15.10 13.91
CA GLU A 68 2.52 16.47 14.41
C GLU A 68 1.42 17.36 13.81
N TYR A 69 1.15 17.24 12.50
CA TYR A 69 0.07 17.97 11.84
C TYR A 69 -1.31 17.57 12.39
N ALA A 70 -1.56 16.27 12.56
CA ALA A 70 -2.81 15.76 13.13
C ALA A 70 -3.02 16.26 14.57
N ALA A 71 -1.96 16.27 15.40
CA ALA A 71 -2.01 16.78 16.76
C ALA A 71 -2.34 18.29 16.80
N ARG A 72 -1.72 19.10 15.93
CA ARG A 72 -1.99 20.55 15.83
C ARG A 72 -3.43 20.86 15.39
N LYS A 73 -4.04 19.98 14.60
CA LYS A 73 -5.40 20.16 14.06
C LYS A 73 -6.47 19.41 14.86
N GLY A 74 -6.10 18.68 15.93
CA GLY A 74 -7.06 17.88 16.72
C GLY A 74 -7.68 16.72 15.94
N VAL A 75 -7.01 16.24 14.89
CA VAL A 75 -7.53 15.22 13.98
C VAL A 75 -7.09 13.85 14.46
N SER A 76 -8.03 12.90 14.51
CA SER A 76 -7.72 11.53 14.90
C SER A 76 -6.75 10.86 13.91
N THR A 77 -5.68 10.29 14.46
CA THR A 77 -4.71 9.46 13.72
C THR A 77 -5.12 7.98 13.67
N VAL A 78 -6.30 7.63 14.19
CA VAL A 78 -6.77 6.24 14.23
C VAL A 78 -7.11 5.76 12.82
N ALA A 79 -6.69 4.54 12.50
CA ALA A 79 -7.00 3.90 11.23
C ALA A 79 -8.51 3.73 11.07
N SER A 80 -9.06 4.15 9.93
CA SER A 80 -10.48 3.95 9.63
C SER A 80 -10.75 2.73 8.79
N ILE A 81 -12.00 2.28 8.83
CA ILE A 81 -12.52 1.20 7.99
C ILE A 81 -12.13 1.40 6.51
N SER A 82 -12.26 2.62 5.98
CA SER A 82 -11.87 2.90 4.59
C SER A 82 -10.38 2.72 4.28
N MET A 83 -9.49 2.77 5.27
CA MET A 83 -8.06 2.41 5.13
C MET A 83 -7.85 0.91 5.21
N LEU A 84 -8.67 0.22 6.04
CA LEU A 84 -8.59 -1.21 6.24
C LEU A 84 -9.09 -1.99 5.02
N VAL A 85 -10.14 -1.51 4.33
CA VAL A 85 -10.76 -2.22 3.20
C VAL A 85 -9.74 -2.59 2.11
N PRO A 86 -8.90 -1.67 1.60
CA PRO A 86 -7.84 -2.03 0.65
C PRO A 86 -6.89 -3.10 1.21
N LEU A 87 -6.52 -3.01 2.48
CA LEU A 87 -5.58 -3.94 3.12
C LEU A 87 -6.18 -5.34 3.27
N ILE A 88 -7.46 -5.43 3.61
CA ILE A 88 -8.19 -6.71 3.71
C ILE A 88 -8.28 -7.37 2.33
N LEU A 89 -8.60 -6.60 1.28
CA LEU A 89 -8.63 -7.12 -0.09
C LEU A 89 -7.24 -7.59 -0.55
N TRP A 90 -6.20 -6.84 -0.21
CA TRP A 90 -4.81 -7.25 -0.45
C TRP A 90 -4.44 -8.54 0.26
N TRP A 91 -4.78 -8.65 1.53
CA TRP A 91 -4.53 -9.83 2.33
C TRP A 91 -5.24 -11.05 1.75
N LEU A 92 -6.51 -10.91 1.36
CA LEU A 92 -7.28 -11.98 0.73
C LEU A 92 -6.63 -12.42 -0.58
N LEU A 93 -6.22 -11.46 -1.41
CA LEU A 93 -5.54 -11.75 -2.67
C LEU A 93 -4.21 -12.50 -2.44
N LEU A 94 -3.43 -12.10 -1.43
CA LEU A 94 -2.19 -12.77 -1.05
C LEU A 94 -2.42 -14.22 -0.59
N MET A 95 -3.50 -14.48 0.15
CA MET A 95 -3.87 -15.83 0.59
C MET A 95 -4.29 -16.73 -0.57
N LEU A 96 -4.95 -16.16 -1.58
CA LEU A 96 -5.42 -16.90 -2.76
C LEU A 96 -4.33 -17.05 -3.83
N ALA A 97 -3.33 -16.18 -3.85
CA ALA A 97 -2.29 -16.15 -4.87
C ALA A 97 -1.54 -17.48 -5.06
N PRO A 98 -1.15 -18.25 -4.02
CA PRO A 98 -0.48 -19.54 -4.17
C PRO A 98 -1.22 -20.56 -5.05
N LEU A 99 -2.54 -20.44 -5.17
CA LEU A 99 -3.40 -21.33 -5.95
C LEU A 99 -3.27 -21.09 -7.47
N MET A 100 -2.70 -19.96 -7.89
CA MET A 100 -2.67 -19.55 -9.30
C MET A 100 -1.56 -20.24 -10.11
N LEU A 101 -0.37 -20.42 -9.53
CA LEU A 101 0.78 -21.10 -10.15
C LEU A 101 1.13 -20.57 -11.56
N TRP A 102 1.09 -19.25 -11.74
CA TRP A 102 1.30 -18.62 -13.03
C TRP A 102 2.77 -18.67 -13.49
N PRO A 103 3.00 -18.80 -14.80
CA PRO A 103 4.34 -18.61 -15.36
C PRO A 103 4.84 -17.18 -15.10
N ALA A 104 6.16 -16.96 -15.24
CA ALA A 104 6.80 -15.70 -14.89
C ALA A 104 6.16 -14.46 -15.55
N TRP A 105 5.72 -14.58 -16.80
CA TRP A 105 5.05 -13.48 -17.50
C TRP A 105 3.69 -13.14 -16.89
N GLY A 106 2.93 -14.14 -16.41
CA GLY A 106 1.64 -13.91 -15.75
C GLY A 106 1.83 -13.23 -14.40
N ALA A 107 2.84 -13.64 -13.64
CA ALA A 107 3.24 -12.96 -12.41
C ALA A 107 3.69 -11.52 -12.66
N LEU A 108 4.40 -11.25 -13.76
CA LEU A 108 4.79 -9.89 -14.14
C LEU A 108 3.59 -9.00 -14.48
N VAL A 109 2.61 -9.51 -15.23
CA VAL A 109 1.36 -8.79 -15.53
C VAL A 109 0.60 -8.50 -14.23
N ALA A 110 0.50 -9.49 -13.34
CA ALA A 110 -0.09 -9.30 -12.00
C ALA A 110 0.61 -8.16 -11.27
N PHE A 111 1.95 -8.20 -11.20
CA PHE A 111 2.75 -7.18 -10.55
C PHE A 111 2.43 -5.77 -11.08
N VAL A 112 2.41 -5.56 -12.40
CA VAL A 112 2.17 -4.24 -12.99
C VAL A 112 0.76 -3.73 -12.67
N GLY A 113 -0.28 -4.57 -12.84
CA GLY A 113 -1.66 -4.18 -12.54
C GLY A 113 -1.88 -3.86 -11.06
N LEU A 114 -1.32 -4.71 -10.19
CA LEU A 114 -1.38 -4.57 -8.75
C LEU A 114 -0.57 -3.38 -8.26
N PHE A 115 0.57 -3.08 -8.89
CA PHE A 115 1.38 -1.90 -8.61
C PHE A 115 0.63 -0.62 -8.94
N ALA A 116 0.00 -0.55 -10.11
CA ALA A 116 -0.79 0.61 -10.50
C ALA A 116 -1.96 0.84 -9.53
N LEU A 117 -2.66 -0.23 -9.14
CA LEU A 117 -3.74 -0.17 -8.17
C LEU A 117 -3.23 0.27 -6.78
N ALA A 118 -2.16 -0.35 -6.28
CA ALA A 118 -1.56 -0.01 -5.00
C ALA A 118 -1.05 1.43 -4.99
N TRP A 119 -0.46 1.90 -6.09
CA TRP A 119 -0.02 3.28 -6.25
C TRP A 119 -1.18 4.26 -6.08
N LEU A 120 -2.33 4.00 -6.70
CA LEU A 120 -3.52 4.85 -6.59
C LEU A 120 -4.12 4.84 -5.17
N LEU A 121 -4.15 3.67 -4.52
CA LEU A 121 -4.73 3.50 -3.19
C LEU A 121 -3.81 3.94 -2.06
N PHE A 122 -2.49 4.02 -2.30
CA PHE A 122 -1.49 4.26 -1.26
C PHE A 122 -1.77 5.49 -0.38
N PRO A 123 -2.12 6.68 -0.94
CA PRO A 123 -2.42 7.87 -0.13
C PRO A 123 -3.67 7.73 0.75
N HIS A 124 -4.56 6.79 0.41
CA HIS A 124 -5.73 6.47 1.23
C HIS A 124 -5.36 5.52 2.36
N VAL A 125 -4.55 4.49 2.06
CA VAL A 125 -4.11 3.48 3.04
C VAL A 125 -3.15 4.08 4.07
N ASP A 126 -2.21 4.93 3.63
CA ASP A 126 -1.28 5.59 4.54
C ASP A 126 -1.92 6.75 5.31
N GLY A 127 -3.12 7.18 4.93
CA GLY A 127 -3.88 8.24 5.59
C GLY A 127 -3.43 9.66 5.29
N SER A 128 -2.49 9.87 4.37
CA SER A 128 -2.09 11.21 3.92
C SER A 128 -3.27 11.97 3.31
N ARG A 129 -4.15 11.27 2.57
CA ARG A 129 -5.36 11.88 1.99
C ARG A 129 -6.36 12.36 3.04
N ARG A 130 -6.34 11.80 4.25
CA ARG A 130 -7.22 12.25 5.33
C ARG A 130 -6.88 13.62 5.87
N LEU A 131 -5.60 13.99 5.84
CA LEU A 131 -5.16 15.31 6.29
C LEU A 131 -5.77 16.44 5.45
N ALA A 132 -6.27 16.15 4.26
CA ALA A 132 -7.01 17.11 3.43
C ALA A 132 -8.44 17.38 3.94
N TYR A 133 -8.99 16.51 4.80
CA TYR A 133 -10.34 16.65 5.38
C TYR A 133 -10.33 17.11 6.84
N ALA A 134 -9.13 17.33 7.39
CA ALA A 134 -8.89 17.98 8.68
C ALA A 134 -9.30 19.44 8.70
#